data_AF-A0A971FCK0-F1
#
_entry.id   AF-A0A971FCK0-F1
#
_cell.length_a   1.000
_cell.length_b   1.000
_cell.length_c   1.000
_cell.angle_alpha   90.00
_cell.angle_beta   90.00
_cell.angle_gamma   90.00
#
_symmetry.space_group_name_H-M   'P 1'
#
loop_
_entity.id
_entity.type
_entity.pdbx_description
1 polymer ?
#
loop_
_entity_poly.entity_id
_entity_poly.type
_entity_poly.pdbx_seq_one_letter_code
_entity_poly.pdbx_strand_id
1 'polypeptide(L)'
;SQTKSQTGTMEFLPYGARHTATGTLPHHQFTAKPYDTGTGLYNYPYRHYSPAMARWTGADPAGLVNGPNVYGYTGNSPIARLDPMGLDWDTGDFVTHYYAGETWHQDTSQRTPVDLAVVGLLDDFRAAPSVMSAVSAFKGELLSYAYDLANKCCERVRAGCTFRFSRRNTQGTDVTWVPRLFAVGDSVLVRSAQCTESIDCCHRRFGLSCGMRFSIRDWFIDPLSIGIEPGGKPYQINADWQEGFSTNSSF
;
A
#
# COMPACT_ATOMS: atom_id res chain seq x y z
N SER A 1 37.17 0.75 -14.20
CA SER A 1 37.23 -0.23 -13.10
C SER A 1 36.98 0.53 -11.81
N GLN A 2 35.86 0.33 -11.12
CA GLN A 2 35.71 0.83 -9.75
C GLN A 2 36.16 -0.27 -8.80
N THR A 3 37.26 -0.04 -8.09
CA THR A 3 37.73 -0.91 -7.01
C THR A 3 36.91 -0.64 -5.76
N LYS A 4 36.10 -1.61 -5.32
CA LYS A 4 35.41 -1.54 -4.03
C LYS A 4 36.44 -1.74 -2.91
N SER A 5 36.57 -0.79 -2.00
CA SER A 5 37.34 -0.94 -0.76
C SER A 5 36.40 -1.13 0.43
N GLN A 6 36.77 -2.02 1.36
CA GLN A 6 36.00 -2.24 2.58
C GLN A 6 36.19 -1.06 3.55
N THR A 7 35.09 -0.44 3.97
CA THR A 7 35.10 0.72 4.89
C THR A 7 34.87 0.36 6.35
N GLY A 8 34.26 -0.80 6.62
CA GLY A 8 33.99 -1.29 7.97
C GLY A 8 33.40 -2.70 7.98
N THR A 9 33.32 -3.28 9.16
CA THR A 9 32.68 -4.59 9.42
C THR A 9 31.84 -4.49 10.68
N MET A 10 30.72 -5.20 10.72
CA MET A 10 29.87 -5.32 11.91
C MET A 10 29.36 -6.75 12.05
N GLU A 11 29.35 -7.25 13.28
CA GLU A 11 28.70 -8.50 13.66
C GLU A 11 27.72 -8.22 14.79
N PHE A 12 26.59 -8.94 14.79
CA PHE A 12 25.52 -8.77 15.76
C PHE A 12 25.24 -10.10 16.47
N LEU A 13 24.92 -10.01 17.75
CA LEU A 13 24.23 -11.07 18.49
C LEU A 13 22.81 -11.25 17.93
N PRO A 14 22.11 -12.36 18.26
CA PRO A 14 20.80 -12.67 17.68
C PRO A 14 19.76 -11.55 17.78
N TYR A 15 19.80 -10.77 18.86
CA TYR A 15 18.87 -9.67 19.12
C TYR A 15 19.42 -8.29 18.70
N GLY A 16 20.44 -8.24 17.86
CA GLY A 16 20.94 -6.99 17.28
C GLY A 16 21.89 -6.19 18.17
N ALA A 17 22.26 -6.72 19.34
CA ALA A 17 23.36 -6.14 20.11
C ALA A 17 24.66 -6.35 19.33
N ARG A 18 25.44 -5.28 19.15
CA ARG A 18 26.68 -5.30 18.37
C ARG A 18 27.73 -6.17 19.09
N HIS A 19 28.16 -7.26 18.46
CA HIS A 19 29.20 -8.14 18.98
C HIS A 19 30.59 -7.58 18.65
N THR A 20 30.85 -7.30 17.38
CA THR A 20 32.10 -6.69 16.92
C THR A 20 31.78 -5.62 15.90
N ALA A 21 32.59 -4.57 15.86
CA ALA A 21 32.49 -3.54 14.83
C ALA A 21 33.82 -2.81 14.65
N THR A 22 34.24 -2.64 13.40
CA THR A 22 35.52 -2.00 13.04
C THR A 22 35.33 -1.05 11.87
N GLY A 23 36.17 -0.02 11.81
CA GLY A 23 36.14 1.00 10.75
C GLY A 23 34.99 2.00 10.90
N THR A 24 34.57 2.57 9.78
CA THR A 24 33.46 3.54 9.72
C THR A 24 32.13 2.80 9.69
N LEU A 25 31.30 3.02 10.70
CA LEU A 25 30.02 2.33 10.82
C LEU A 25 28.91 3.12 10.12
N PRO A 26 28.06 2.46 9.34
CA PRO A 26 26.91 3.10 8.73
C PRO A 26 25.88 3.49 9.79
N HIS A 27 25.05 4.49 9.45
CA HIS A 27 23.91 4.87 10.26
C HIS A 27 22.86 3.76 10.35
N HIS A 28 22.64 3.02 9.26
CA HIS A 28 21.75 1.86 9.22
C HIS A 28 22.55 0.60 9.55
N GLN A 29 22.15 -0.14 10.58
CA GLN A 29 22.92 -1.29 11.08
C GLN A 29 22.05 -2.56 11.12
N PHE A 30 21.72 -3.08 12.32
CA PHE A 30 20.94 -4.30 12.47
C PHE A 30 19.59 -4.19 11.74
N THR A 31 19.28 -5.17 10.89
CA THR A 31 18.06 -5.23 10.08
C THR A 31 17.83 -3.98 9.21
N ALA A 32 18.94 -3.31 8.84
CA ALA A 32 18.95 -2.07 8.07
C ALA A 32 18.17 -0.91 8.73
N LYS A 33 18.03 -0.89 10.06
CA LYS A 33 17.39 0.23 10.75
C LYS A 33 18.40 1.28 11.20
N PRO A 34 18.02 2.58 11.16
CA PRO A 34 18.79 3.65 11.78
C PRO A 34 19.14 3.32 13.22
N TYR A 35 20.42 3.37 13.55
CA TYR A 35 20.91 3.23 14.91
C TYR A 35 21.22 4.61 15.49
N ASP A 36 20.56 4.95 16.58
CA ASP A 36 20.86 6.15 17.36
C ASP A 36 21.92 5.82 18.42
N THR A 37 23.12 6.37 18.24
CA THR A 37 24.24 6.17 19.16
C THR A 37 24.06 6.86 20.50
N GLY A 38 23.21 7.88 20.59
CA GLY A 38 22.92 8.59 21.84
C GLY A 38 22.02 7.80 22.78
N THR A 39 21.07 7.03 22.22
CA THR A 39 20.12 6.22 23.00
C THR A 39 20.45 4.73 23.00
N GLY A 40 21.23 4.26 22.02
CA GLY A 40 21.50 2.84 21.80
C GLY A 40 20.31 2.07 21.23
N LEU A 41 19.38 2.77 20.58
CA LEU A 41 18.14 2.20 20.03
C LEU A 41 18.18 2.12 18.50
N TYR A 42 17.41 1.17 17.98
CA TYR A 42 17.06 1.10 16.57
C TYR A 42 15.71 1.78 16.34
N ASN A 43 15.67 2.72 15.39
CA ASN A 43 14.45 3.47 15.09
C ASN A 43 13.67 2.74 14.00
N TYR A 44 12.55 2.12 14.37
CA TYR A 44 11.57 1.58 13.43
C TYR A 44 10.44 2.60 13.26
N PRO A 45 9.67 2.54 12.15
CA PRO A 45 8.62 3.51 11.86
C PRO A 45 7.61 3.72 13.00
N TYR A 46 7.25 2.67 13.74
CA TYR A 46 6.23 2.75 14.81
C TYR A 46 6.77 2.54 16.22
N ARG A 47 7.98 2.02 16.36
CA ARG A 47 8.57 1.67 17.65
C ARG A 47 10.07 1.89 17.68
N HIS A 48 10.62 2.07 18.86
CA HIS A 48 12.06 2.00 19.08
C HIS A 48 12.39 0.63 19.65
N TYR A 49 13.40 -0.03 19.08
CA TYR A 49 13.86 -1.34 19.51
C TYR A 49 15.14 -1.21 20.34
N SER A 50 15.16 -1.84 21.51
CA SER A 50 16.36 -1.92 22.33
C SER A 50 17.06 -3.26 22.12
N PRO A 51 18.23 -3.29 21.45
CA PRO A 51 19.01 -4.51 21.31
C PRO A 51 19.59 -4.98 22.64
N ALA A 52 19.84 -4.07 23.59
CA ALA A 52 20.34 -4.39 24.92
C ALA A 52 19.29 -5.12 25.78
N MET A 53 18.00 -4.81 25.58
CA MET A 53 16.89 -5.44 26.32
C MET A 53 16.17 -6.54 25.52
N ALA A 54 16.58 -6.78 24.28
CA ALA A 54 15.97 -7.73 23.35
C ALA A 54 14.45 -7.52 23.17
N ARG A 55 13.99 -6.26 23.17
CA ARG A 55 12.55 -5.93 23.12
C ARG A 55 12.27 -4.53 22.61
N TRP A 56 11.01 -4.27 22.27
CA TRP A 56 10.51 -2.93 21.99
C TRP A 56 10.47 -2.09 23.27
N THR A 57 10.78 -0.80 23.15
CA THR A 57 10.71 0.14 24.29
C THR A 57 9.30 0.67 24.53
N GLY A 58 8.41 0.55 23.53
CA GLY A 58 6.99 0.90 23.61
C GLY A 58 6.09 -0.32 23.34
N ALA A 59 4.87 -0.28 23.87
CA ALA A 59 3.85 -1.28 23.57
C ALA A 59 3.45 -1.22 22.09
N ASP A 60 3.11 -2.37 21.52
CA ASP A 60 2.65 -2.52 20.14
C ASP A 60 1.39 -1.68 19.85
N PRO A 61 1.45 -0.67 18.96
CA PRO A 61 0.30 0.13 18.58
C PRO A 61 -0.79 -0.68 17.87
N ALA A 62 -0.44 -1.81 17.24
CA ALA A 62 -1.40 -2.72 16.63
C ALA A 62 -2.10 -3.63 17.66
N GLY A 63 -1.72 -3.57 18.93
CA GLY A 63 -2.33 -4.35 20.00
C GLY A 63 -1.79 -5.78 20.06
N LEU A 64 -2.67 -6.78 20.11
CA LEU A 64 -2.32 -8.18 20.36
C LEU A 64 -2.06 -9.01 19.09
N VAL A 65 -1.75 -8.34 17.97
CA VAL A 65 -1.53 -9.00 16.65
C VAL A 65 -0.39 -10.04 16.71
N ASN A 66 0.63 -9.77 17.53
CA ASN A 66 1.82 -10.62 17.71
C ASN A 66 1.73 -11.56 18.93
N GLY A 67 0.53 -11.71 19.50
CA GLY A 67 0.28 -12.42 20.75
C GLY A 67 0.22 -11.51 21.98
N PRO A 68 0.18 -12.09 23.20
CA PRO A 68 -0.11 -11.34 24.43
C PRO A 68 1.02 -10.40 24.89
N ASN A 69 2.24 -10.57 24.38
CA ASN A 69 3.38 -9.75 24.77
C ASN A 69 3.58 -8.59 23.77
N VAL A 70 2.99 -7.44 24.09
CA VAL A 70 3.08 -6.20 23.27
C VAL A 70 4.47 -5.57 23.20
N TYR A 71 5.46 -6.10 23.94
CA TYR A 71 6.86 -5.65 23.89
C TYR A 71 7.78 -6.65 23.17
N GLY A 72 7.27 -7.84 22.82
CA GLY A 72 8.06 -8.92 22.26
C GLY A 72 8.64 -8.56 20.89
N TYR A 73 9.92 -8.88 20.68
CA TYR A 73 10.55 -8.78 19.38
C TYR A 73 10.46 -10.12 18.65
N THR A 74 9.90 -10.13 17.44
CA THR A 74 9.93 -11.25 16.48
C THR A 74 9.51 -12.62 17.04
N GLY A 75 8.61 -12.64 18.02
CA GLY A 75 8.18 -13.87 18.70
C GLY A 75 9.33 -14.67 19.34
N ASN A 76 10.37 -13.98 19.83
CA ASN A 76 11.61 -14.56 20.35
C ASN A 76 12.41 -15.39 19.34
N SER A 77 12.21 -15.17 18.04
CA SER A 77 12.94 -15.85 16.97
C SER A 77 13.57 -14.85 15.99
N PRO A 78 14.49 -13.97 16.45
CA PRO A 78 15.06 -12.90 15.64
C PRO A 78 16.03 -13.39 14.54
N ILE A 79 16.42 -14.66 14.58
CA ILE A 79 17.19 -15.30 13.51
C ILE A 79 16.29 -15.69 12.33
N ALA A 80 15.02 -16.03 12.60
CA ALA A 80 14.10 -16.56 11.59
C ALA A 80 13.03 -15.55 11.15
N ARG A 81 12.83 -14.46 11.90
CA ARG A 81 11.73 -13.51 11.71
C ARG A 81 12.23 -12.08 11.75
N LEU A 82 11.53 -11.20 11.03
CA LEU A 82 11.78 -9.76 11.03
C LEU A 82 10.47 -9.01 11.27
N ASP A 83 10.53 -7.91 12.02
CA ASP A 83 9.43 -6.96 12.16
C ASP A 83 9.83 -5.64 11.46
N PRO A 84 9.43 -5.41 10.20
CA PRO A 84 9.98 -4.34 9.38
C PRO A 84 9.54 -2.94 9.81
N MET A 85 8.34 -2.86 10.37
CA MET A 85 7.66 -1.61 10.73
C MET A 85 7.67 -1.38 12.24
N GLY A 86 7.89 -2.43 13.03
CA GLY A 86 7.63 -2.43 14.46
C GLY A 86 6.13 -2.57 14.74
N LEU A 87 5.43 -3.47 14.04
CA LEU A 87 3.99 -3.71 14.22
C LEU A 87 3.61 -5.20 14.12
N ASP A 88 4.25 -5.95 13.22
CA ASP A 88 3.93 -7.36 12.98
C ASP A 88 5.17 -8.06 12.42
N TRP A 89 5.51 -9.22 13.00
CA TRP A 89 6.62 -10.05 12.52
C TRP A 89 6.15 -11.20 11.60
N ASP A 90 4.85 -11.46 11.54
CA ASP A 90 4.21 -12.49 10.71
C ASP A 90 3.72 -11.93 9.36
N THR A 91 3.76 -10.61 9.18
CA THR A 91 3.75 -9.97 7.85
C THR A 91 5.09 -10.20 7.14
N GLY A 92 5.45 -11.47 6.97
CA GLY A 92 6.59 -11.91 6.19
C GLY A 92 6.46 -11.53 4.72
N ASP A 93 5.30 -11.09 4.25
CA ASP A 93 5.08 -10.80 2.84
C ASP A 93 5.95 -9.64 2.33
N PHE A 94 5.93 -8.50 3.02
CA PHE A 94 6.65 -7.32 2.54
C PHE A 94 8.17 -7.48 2.60
N VAL A 95 8.72 -8.05 3.67
CA VAL A 95 10.18 -8.16 3.85
C VAL A 95 10.79 -9.43 3.29
N THR A 96 10.07 -10.54 3.22
CA THR A 96 10.55 -11.72 2.48
C THR A 96 10.61 -11.42 1.00
N HIS A 97 9.66 -10.68 0.44
CA HIS A 97 9.77 -10.18 -0.93
C HIS A 97 10.90 -9.16 -1.06
N TYR A 98 10.98 -8.19 -0.15
CA TYR A 98 11.87 -7.02 -0.26
C TYR A 98 13.34 -7.23 0.11
N TYR A 99 13.66 -8.02 1.15
CA TYR A 99 15.04 -8.25 1.61
C TYR A 99 15.58 -9.65 1.28
N ALA A 100 14.72 -10.67 1.22
CA ALA A 100 15.15 -12.03 0.90
C ALA A 100 15.08 -12.36 -0.60
N GLY A 101 14.56 -11.44 -1.42
CA GLY A 101 14.52 -11.51 -2.87
C GLY A 101 14.19 -12.90 -3.38
N GLU A 102 12.97 -13.40 -3.15
CA GLU A 102 12.49 -14.69 -3.68
C GLU A 102 13.43 -15.91 -3.50
N THR A 103 14.40 -15.90 -2.59
CA THR A 103 15.41 -16.98 -2.59
C THR A 103 14.88 -18.34 -2.14
N TRP A 104 13.57 -18.48 -1.87
CA TRP A 104 12.91 -19.78 -1.67
C TRP A 104 12.06 -20.26 -2.86
N HIS A 105 11.81 -19.43 -3.88
CA HIS A 105 11.11 -19.84 -5.10
C HIS A 105 11.96 -19.48 -6.33
N GLN A 106 12.60 -20.48 -6.93
CA GLN A 106 13.45 -20.35 -8.13
C GLN A 106 12.67 -19.98 -9.42
N ASP A 107 11.36 -19.78 -9.32
CA ASP A 107 10.48 -19.53 -10.46
C ASP A 107 9.89 -18.11 -10.41
N THR A 108 10.50 -17.20 -11.18
CA THR A 108 10.00 -15.82 -11.33
C THR A 108 8.62 -15.72 -12.01
N SER A 109 8.05 -16.84 -12.50
CA SER A 109 6.65 -16.88 -12.96
C SER A 109 5.64 -17.07 -11.83
N GLN A 110 6.11 -17.33 -10.59
CA GLN A 110 5.28 -17.54 -9.41
C GLN A 110 5.38 -16.42 -8.35
N ARG A 111 5.90 -15.23 -8.70
CA ARG A 111 5.88 -14.08 -7.78
C ARG A 111 4.43 -13.82 -7.36
N THR A 112 4.08 -14.01 -6.09
CA THR A 112 2.79 -13.55 -5.58
C THR A 112 2.80 -12.04 -5.53
N PRO A 113 1.83 -11.35 -6.16
CA PRO A 113 1.73 -9.90 -6.04
C PRO A 113 1.52 -9.51 -4.57
N VAL A 114 2.16 -8.42 -4.15
CA VAL A 114 1.94 -7.82 -2.83
C VAL A 114 0.52 -7.23 -2.81
N ASP A 115 -0.36 -7.79 -2.01
CA ASP A 115 -1.71 -7.28 -1.82
C ASP A 115 -1.72 -6.22 -0.71
N LEU A 116 -2.03 -4.96 -1.06
CA LEU A 116 -2.06 -3.86 -0.09
C LEU A 116 -3.05 -4.08 1.05
N ALA A 117 -4.11 -4.85 0.85
CA ALA A 117 -5.05 -5.19 1.91
C ALA A 117 -4.40 -6.14 2.93
N VAL A 118 -3.62 -7.11 2.45
CA VAL A 118 -2.93 -8.11 3.26
C VAL A 118 -1.82 -7.46 4.09
N VAL A 119 -1.07 -6.53 3.51
CA VAL A 119 0.01 -5.81 4.22
C VAL A 119 -0.47 -4.58 5.01
N GLY A 120 -1.79 -4.37 5.12
CA GLY A 120 -2.37 -3.28 5.93
C GLY A 120 -2.14 -1.87 5.37
N LEU A 121 -1.81 -1.72 4.09
CA LEU A 121 -1.56 -0.44 3.42
C LEU A 121 -2.72 0.03 2.53
N LEU A 122 -3.78 -0.76 2.38
CA LEU A 122 -4.91 -0.43 1.51
C LEU A 122 -5.59 0.89 1.89
N ASP A 123 -5.80 1.15 3.17
CA ASP A 123 -6.48 2.38 3.61
C ASP A 123 -5.59 3.62 3.41
N ASP A 124 -4.28 3.51 3.68
CA ASP A 124 -3.31 4.55 3.36
C ASP A 124 -3.27 4.83 1.84
N PHE A 125 -3.35 3.79 1.01
CA PHE A 125 -3.47 3.91 -0.45
C PHE A 125 -4.75 4.64 -0.88
N ARG A 126 -5.91 4.23 -0.33
CA ARG A 126 -7.21 4.84 -0.64
C ARG A 126 -7.28 6.31 -0.23
N ALA A 127 -6.60 6.68 0.85
CA ALA A 127 -6.53 8.04 1.36
C ALA A 127 -5.53 8.94 0.59
N ALA A 128 -4.74 8.38 -0.34
CA ALA A 128 -3.79 9.16 -1.12
C ALA A 128 -4.49 10.26 -1.95
N PRO A 129 -3.98 11.50 -1.99
CA PRO A 129 -4.61 12.60 -2.72
C PRO A 129 -4.85 12.32 -4.22
N SER A 130 -3.91 11.63 -4.88
CA SER A 130 -4.01 11.21 -6.28
C SER A 130 -5.13 10.19 -6.49
N VAL A 131 -5.22 9.18 -5.62
CA VAL A 131 -6.29 8.17 -5.64
C VAL A 131 -7.65 8.81 -5.37
N MET A 132 -7.77 9.62 -4.33
CA MET A 132 -9.03 10.31 -4.00
C MET A 132 -9.49 11.23 -5.15
N SER A 133 -8.56 11.97 -5.77
CA SER A 133 -8.89 12.82 -6.92
C SER A 133 -9.38 11.99 -8.11
N ALA A 134 -8.76 10.85 -8.38
CA ALA A 134 -9.17 9.95 -9.45
C ALA A 134 -10.54 9.31 -9.21
N VAL A 135 -10.82 8.91 -7.97
CA VAL A 135 -12.14 8.41 -7.54
C VAL A 135 -13.20 9.51 -7.67
N SER A 136 -12.89 10.73 -7.24
CA SER A 136 -13.79 11.88 -7.33
C SER A 136 -14.10 12.26 -8.79
N ALA A 137 -13.09 12.30 -9.65
CA ALA A 137 -13.25 12.55 -11.08
C ALA A 137 -14.17 11.50 -11.74
N PHE A 138 -13.99 10.22 -11.41
CA PHE A 138 -14.84 9.16 -11.93
C PHE A 138 -16.30 9.29 -11.44
N LYS A 139 -16.53 9.66 -10.18
CA LYS A 139 -17.87 10.00 -9.67
C LYS A 139 -18.49 11.15 -10.48
N GLY A 140 -17.70 12.18 -10.81
CA GLY A 140 -18.12 13.28 -11.69
C GLY A 140 -18.51 12.83 -13.10
N GLU A 141 -17.75 11.93 -13.72
CA GLU A 141 -18.09 11.34 -15.03
C GLU A 141 -19.43 10.59 -15.00
N LEU A 142 -19.68 9.80 -13.94
CA LEU A 142 -20.94 9.06 -13.77
C LEU A 142 -22.12 10.01 -13.60
N LEU A 143 -21.94 11.08 -12.81
CA LEU A 143 -22.95 12.13 -12.60
C LEU A 143 -23.28 12.86 -13.89
N SER A 144 -22.27 13.26 -14.66
CA SER A 144 -22.46 13.94 -15.94
C SER A 144 -23.24 13.06 -16.92
N TYR A 145 -22.91 11.76 -16.97
CA TYR A 145 -23.63 10.83 -17.83
C TYR A 145 -25.10 10.61 -17.40
N ALA A 146 -25.36 10.53 -16.11
CA ALA A 146 -26.73 10.45 -15.57
C ALA A 146 -27.53 11.71 -15.92
N TYR A 147 -26.94 12.89 -15.73
CA TYR A 147 -27.55 14.17 -16.12
C TYR A 147 -27.98 14.20 -17.59
N ASP A 148 -27.12 13.71 -18.50
CA ASP A 148 -27.45 13.61 -19.93
C ASP A 148 -28.59 12.62 -20.21
N LEU A 149 -28.63 11.48 -19.51
CA LEU A 149 -29.70 10.50 -19.62
C LEU A 149 -31.03 11.07 -19.12
N ALA A 150 -31.00 11.79 -18.00
CA ALA A 150 -32.16 12.45 -17.41
C ALA A 150 -32.77 13.47 -18.37
N ASN A 151 -31.96 14.36 -18.97
CA ASN A 151 -32.43 15.33 -19.97
C ASN A 151 -33.07 14.63 -21.17
N LYS A 152 -32.39 13.65 -21.76
CA LYS A 152 -32.89 12.91 -22.93
C LYS A 152 -34.18 12.14 -22.65
N CYS A 153 -34.35 11.61 -21.43
CA CYS A 153 -35.60 10.96 -21.03
C CYS A 153 -36.75 11.97 -21.01
N CYS A 154 -36.56 13.13 -20.36
CA CYS A 154 -37.63 14.09 -20.12
C CYS A 154 -37.98 14.94 -21.33
N GLU A 155 -37.13 14.96 -22.37
CA GLU A 155 -37.50 15.45 -23.70
C GLU A 155 -38.58 14.59 -24.37
N ARG A 156 -38.65 13.30 -24.02
CA ARG A 156 -39.51 12.31 -24.70
C ARG A 156 -40.72 11.89 -23.89
N VAL A 157 -40.60 11.84 -22.56
CA VAL A 157 -41.60 11.22 -21.67
C VAL A 157 -41.89 12.11 -20.46
N ARG A 158 -43.14 12.15 -20.00
CA ARG A 158 -43.56 12.92 -18.82
C ARG A 158 -43.55 12.13 -17.51
N ALA A 159 -43.67 10.80 -17.56
CA ALA A 159 -43.86 9.94 -16.39
C ALA A 159 -42.55 9.52 -15.66
N GLY A 160 -41.37 9.87 -16.20
CA GLY A 160 -40.07 9.44 -15.67
C GLY A 160 -39.51 8.18 -16.35
N CYS A 161 -38.23 7.90 -16.11
CA CYS A 161 -37.53 6.73 -16.66
C CYS A 161 -36.70 6.03 -15.58
N THR A 162 -36.33 4.77 -15.83
CA THR A 162 -35.30 4.09 -15.03
C THR A 162 -34.29 3.45 -15.97
N PHE A 163 -33.01 3.72 -15.76
CA PHE A 163 -31.93 3.17 -16.56
C PHE A 163 -30.96 2.38 -15.70
N ARG A 164 -30.34 1.39 -16.33
CA ARG A 164 -29.14 0.74 -15.82
C ARG A 164 -28.02 0.96 -16.82
N PHE A 165 -26.87 1.39 -16.34
CA PHE A 165 -25.70 1.57 -17.18
C PHE A 165 -24.43 1.13 -16.45
N SER A 166 -23.42 0.81 -17.24
CA SER A 166 -22.09 0.47 -16.73
C SER A 166 -21.03 1.34 -17.39
N ARG A 167 -20.02 1.72 -16.62
CA ARG A 167 -18.84 2.44 -17.12
C ARG A 167 -17.58 1.76 -16.64
N ARG A 168 -16.55 1.77 -17.48
CA ARG A 168 -15.20 1.33 -17.14
C ARG A 168 -14.22 2.39 -17.64
N ASN A 169 -13.27 2.77 -16.78
CA ASN A 169 -12.17 3.67 -17.10
C ASN A 169 -10.86 2.97 -16.73
N THR A 170 -9.94 2.88 -17.69
CA THR A 170 -8.61 2.29 -17.53
C THR A 170 -7.51 3.29 -17.94
N GLN A 171 -7.79 4.60 -17.93
CA GLN A 171 -6.76 5.59 -18.20
C GLN A 171 -5.71 5.60 -17.09
N GLY A 172 -4.45 5.70 -17.50
CA GLY A 172 -3.31 5.85 -16.60
C GLY A 172 -3.57 6.98 -15.62
N THR A 173 -3.52 6.64 -14.34
CA THR A 173 -3.66 7.59 -13.23
C THR A 173 -2.36 7.51 -12.49
N ASP A 174 -1.53 8.53 -12.68
CA ASP A 174 -0.35 8.70 -11.86
C ASP A 174 -0.78 8.74 -10.38
N VAL A 175 -0.42 7.68 -9.65
CA VAL A 175 -0.62 7.53 -8.20
C VAL A 175 0.72 7.61 -7.50
N THR A 176 1.50 8.63 -7.86
CA THR A 176 2.72 9.00 -7.17
C THR A 176 2.43 9.56 -5.76
N TRP A 177 3.45 9.46 -4.90
CA TRP A 177 3.52 10.14 -3.60
C TRP A 177 2.48 9.72 -2.57
N VAL A 178 2.15 8.44 -2.49
CA VAL A 178 1.38 7.92 -1.36
C VAL A 178 2.31 7.78 -0.15
N PRO A 179 2.09 8.49 0.97
CA PRO A 179 2.93 8.35 2.16
C PRO A 179 2.96 6.88 2.63
N ARG A 180 4.15 6.36 2.96
CA ARG A 180 4.41 4.96 3.38
C ARG A 180 4.27 3.89 2.28
N LEU A 181 3.74 4.26 1.13
CA LEU A 181 3.77 3.45 -0.06
C LEU A 181 4.93 3.90 -0.94
N PHE A 182 5.52 2.94 -1.63
CA PHE A 182 6.56 3.22 -2.60
C PHE A 182 6.02 4.12 -3.71
N ALA A 183 6.91 4.80 -4.45
CA ALA A 183 6.49 5.57 -5.61
C ALA A 183 5.88 4.60 -6.64
N VAL A 184 4.56 4.49 -6.62
CA VAL A 184 3.76 3.85 -7.67
C VAL A 184 3.80 4.86 -8.83
N GLY A 185 4.39 4.46 -9.97
CA GLY A 185 4.66 5.39 -11.08
C GLY A 185 3.41 5.72 -11.90
N ASP A 186 3.53 5.65 -13.23
CA ASP A 186 2.41 5.75 -14.18
C ASP A 186 1.47 4.54 -14.09
N SER A 187 0.85 4.33 -12.94
CA SER A 187 -0.04 3.20 -12.72
C SER A 187 -1.37 3.37 -13.44
N VAL A 188 -2.05 2.26 -13.72
CA VAL A 188 -3.42 2.30 -14.21
C VAL A 188 -4.38 1.96 -13.07
N LEU A 189 -5.03 2.98 -12.52
CA LEU A 189 -6.17 2.76 -11.64
C LEU A 189 -7.39 2.38 -12.49
N VAL A 190 -7.68 1.07 -12.56
CA VAL A 190 -8.87 0.56 -13.23
C VAL A 190 -10.09 0.82 -12.37
N ARG A 191 -11.10 1.46 -12.97
CA ARG A 191 -12.34 1.87 -12.30
C ARG A 191 -13.50 1.33 -13.08
N SER A 192 -14.46 0.72 -12.38
CA SER A 192 -15.69 0.27 -13.01
C SER A 192 -16.88 0.56 -12.11
N ALA A 193 -18.02 0.86 -12.73
CA ALA A 193 -19.26 1.13 -12.03
C ALA A 193 -20.42 0.41 -12.71
N GLN A 194 -21.33 -0.12 -11.89
CA GLN A 194 -22.68 -0.50 -12.31
C GLN A 194 -23.66 0.41 -11.60
N CYS A 195 -24.45 1.15 -12.38
CA CYS A 195 -25.33 2.18 -11.88
C CYS A 195 -26.80 1.88 -12.24
N THR A 196 -27.69 2.22 -11.32
CA THR A 196 -29.12 2.35 -11.54
C THR A 196 -29.52 3.80 -11.34
N GLU A 197 -30.24 4.35 -12.30
CA GLU A 197 -30.71 5.73 -12.29
C GLU A 197 -32.23 5.75 -12.38
N SER A 198 -32.88 6.47 -11.49
CA SER A 198 -34.33 6.73 -11.50
C SER A 198 -34.59 8.20 -11.75
N ILE A 199 -35.33 8.52 -12.80
CA ILE A 199 -35.58 9.89 -13.26
C ILE A 199 -37.06 10.23 -13.06
N ASP A 200 -37.30 11.36 -12.41
CA ASP A 200 -38.59 12.01 -12.24
C ASP A 200 -38.64 13.27 -13.11
N CYS A 201 -39.34 13.16 -14.25
CA CYS A 201 -39.49 14.26 -15.20
C CYS A 201 -40.48 15.32 -14.73
N CYS A 202 -41.42 14.99 -13.84
CA CYS A 202 -42.37 15.96 -13.31
C CYS A 202 -41.67 16.96 -12.40
N HIS A 203 -40.73 16.49 -11.59
CA HIS A 203 -39.98 17.32 -10.64
C HIS A 203 -38.57 17.69 -11.12
N ARG A 204 -38.18 17.25 -12.33
CA ARG A 204 -36.83 17.40 -12.90
C ARG A 204 -35.73 16.98 -11.92
N ARG A 205 -35.86 15.75 -11.41
CA ARG A 205 -34.91 15.14 -10.46
C ARG A 205 -34.50 13.76 -10.93
N PHE A 206 -33.27 13.38 -10.66
CA PHE A 206 -32.83 12.01 -10.80
C PHE A 206 -32.15 11.53 -9.51
N GLY A 207 -32.34 10.26 -9.21
CA GLY A 207 -31.59 9.52 -8.22
C GLY A 207 -30.63 8.59 -8.93
N LEU A 208 -29.37 8.61 -8.52
CA LEU A 208 -28.32 7.75 -9.06
C LEU A 208 -27.78 6.88 -7.93
N SER A 209 -27.64 5.59 -8.18
CA SER A 209 -27.00 4.64 -7.26
C SER A 209 -26.06 3.73 -8.01
N CYS A 210 -24.80 3.69 -7.61
CA CYS A 210 -23.72 2.98 -8.27
C CYS A 210 -22.95 2.11 -7.28
N GLY A 211 -22.71 0.85 -7.67
CA GLY A 211 -21.66 0.02 -7.09
C GLY A 211 -20.39 0.15 -7.91
N MET A 212 -19.30 0.60 -7.28
CA MET A 212 -18.02 0.83 -7.93
C MET A 212 -16.98 -0.18 -7.46
N ARG A 213 -16.08 -0.55 -8.37
CA ARG A 213 -14.91 -1.37 -8.10
C ARG A 213 -13.68 -0.67 -8.63
N PHE A 214 -12.64 -0.67 -7.82
CA PHE A 214 -11.36 -0.08 -8.14
C PHE A 214 -10.27 -1.13 -7.97
N SER A 215 -9.34 -1.14 -8.90
CA SER A 215 -8.23 -2.08 -8.89
C SER A 215 -6.98 -1.47 -9.48
N ILE A 216 -5.84 -1.69 -8.85
CA ILE A 216 -4.51 -1.45 -9.43
C ILE A 216 -3.79 -2.78 -9.62
N ARG A 217 -3.09 -2.88 -10.74
CA ARG A 217 -2.12 -3.94 -11.02
C ARG A 217 -0.90 -3.21 -11.54
N ASP A 218 0.07 -2.98 -10.67
CA ASP A 218 1.25 -2.20 -11.05
C ASP A 218 2.54 -2.80 -10.51
N TRP A 219 3.65 -2.22 -10.94
CA TRP A 219 4.99 -2.65 -10.66
C TRP A 219 5.76 -1.51 -10.00
N PHE A 220 6.38 -1.76 -8.85
CA PHE A 220 7.27 -0.80 -8.20
C PHE A 220 8.70 -1.31 -8.17
N ILE A 221 9.65 -0.38 -8.28
CA ILE A 221 11.06 -0.67 -8.11
C ILE A 221 11.38 -0.52 -6.62
N ASP A 222 12.27 -1.37 -6.10
CA ASP A 222 12.82 -1.24 -4.74
C ASP A 222 13.22 0.23 -4.47
N PRO A 223 12.56 0.94 -3.54
CA PRO A 223 12.87 2.34 -3.24
C PRO A 223 14.19 2.54 -2.48
N LEU A 224 14.75 1.51 -1.84
CA LEU A 224 16.04 1.62 -1.18
C LEU A 224 17.19 1.43 -2.16
N SER A 225 16.93 0.83 -3.34
CA SER A 225 17.87 0.67 -4.46
C SER A 225 19.31 0.46 -3.98
N ILE A 226 19.49 -0.50 -3.07
CA ILE A 226 20.78 -0.71 -2.39
C ILE A 226 21.83 -1.34 -3.33
N GLY A 227 21.49 -1.54 -4.61
CA GLY A 227 22.39 -2.07 -5.64
C GLY A 227 22.74 -3.54 -5.43
N ILE A 228 21.97 -4.26 -4.61
CA ILE A 228 22.23 -5.67 -4.25
C ILE A 228 21.38 -6.63 -5.10
N GLU A 229 20.30 -6.19 -5.73
CA GLU A 229 19.50 -7.07 -6.60
C GLU A 229 20.20 -7.38 -7.94
N PRO A 230 20.59 -8.64 -8.21
CA PRO A 230 20.99 -9.06 -9.54
C PRO A 230 19.72 -9.26 -10.37
N GLY A 231 19.27 -8.20 -11.06
CA GLY A 231 18.22 -8.30 -12.08
C GLY A 231 17.18 -7.18 -12.14
N GLY A 232 17.10 -6.31 -11.13
CA GLY A 232 16.29 -5.07 -11.17
C GLY A 232 14.84 -5.28 -11.61
N LYS A 233 14.24 -6.43 -11.27
CA LYS A 233 12.87 -6.76 -11.72
C LYS A 233 11.87 -6.14 -10.74
N PRO A 234 10.99 -5.24 -11.20
CA PRO A 234 9.97 -4.62 -10.36
C PRO A 234 9.09 -5.66 -9.62
N TYR A 235 8.54 -5.26 -8.47
CA TYR A 235 7.58 -6.03 -7.68
C TYR A 235 6.16 -5.71 -8.09
N GLN A 236 5.30 -6.73 -8.24
CA GLN A 236 3.89 -6.50 -8.55
C GLN A 236 3.11 -6.13 -7.29
N ILE A 237 2.31 -5.05 -7.35
CA ILE A 237 1.32 -4.66 -6.34
C ILE A 237 -0.08 -4.89 -6.88
N ASN A 238 -0.92 -5.44 -6.02
CA ASN A 238 -2.36 -5.46 -6.17
C ASN A 238 -3.03 -4.64 -5.08
N ALA A 239 -4.05 -3.89 -5.45
CA ALA A 239 -4.99 -3.31 -4.50
C ALA A 239 -6.37 -3.35 -5.13
N ASP A 240 -7.33 -3.96 -4.44
CA ASP A 240 -8.71 -4.07 -4.87
C ASP A 240 -9.64 -3.56 -3.76
N TRP A 241 -10.60 -2.72 -4.13
CA TRP A 241 -11.64 -2.30 -3.19
C TRP A 241 -12.95 -1.95 -3.90
N GLN A 242 -14.02 -1.85 -3.10
CA GLN A 242 -15.35 -1.51 -3.59
C GLN A 242 -15.91 -0.33 -2.80
N GLU A 243 -16.67 0.53 -3.48
CA GLU A 243 -17.37 1.65 -2.86
C GLU A 243 -18.78 1.77 -3.43
N GLY A 244 -19.71 2.23 -2.59
CA GLY A 244 -21.04 2.67 -3.01
C GLY A 244 -21.04 4.18 -3.26
N PHE A 245 -21.76 4.60 -4.29
CA PHE A 245 -22.04 6.01 -4.57
C PHE A 245 -23.52 6.20 -4.85
N SER A 246 -24.19 7.02 -4.06
CA SER A 246 -25.58 7.38 -4.31
C SER A 246 -25.78 8.88 -4.17
N THR A 247 -26.60 9.46 -5.05
CA THR A 247 -26.96 10.88 -5.00
C THR A 247 -28.39 11.08 -5.48
N ASN A 248 -28.99 12.19 -5.06
CA ASN A 248 -30.20 12.73 -5.66
C ASN A 248 -29.87 14.14 -6.15
N SER A 249 -30.21 14.48 -7.38
CA SER A 249 -29.88 15.76 -7.99
C SER A 249 -30.99 16.27 -8.89
N SER A 250 -31.06 17.58 -9.04
CA SER A 250 -31.93 18.26 -10.01
C SER A 250 -31.19 18.53 -11.31
N PHE A 251 -31.91 18.62 -12.42
CA PHE A 251 -31.38 18.88 -13.75
C PHE A 251 -32.31 19.72 -14.62
#